data_AF-A0A0S8J0V0-F1
#
_entry.id   AF-A0A0S8J0V0-F1
#
_cell.length_a   1.000
_cell.length_b   1.000
_cell.length_c   1.000
_cell.angle_alpha   90.00
_cell.angle_beta   90.00
_cell.angle_gamma   90.00
#
_symmetry.space_group_name_H-M   'P 1'
#
loop_
_entity.id
_entity.type
_entity.pdbx_description
1 polymer ?
#
loop_
_entity_poly.entity_id
_entity_poly.type
_entity_poly.pdbx_seq_one_letter_code
_entity_poly.pdbx_strand_id
1 'polypeptide(L)'
;MNRSNIIKSLVFLLVVCLLTSFTFLANSQAQNFRLVTDVLDGFGGRASSANFLERISTGGQPSVVGKMGSTNFEDRSGYTHCAWVWHGDADGNGNMDLSDVITIANVYFGKPGFELRPYEAGDVNCDNIANLGDAIYLANYKLKGGSPPCNL
;
A
#
# COMPACT_ATOMS: atom_id res chain seq x y z
N MET A 1 68.11 11.90 36.18
CA MET A 1 67.10 10.81 36.32
C MET A 1 67.83 9.48 36.37
N ASN A 2 67.66 8.65 37.40
CA ASN A 2 68.43 7.40 37.53
C ASN A 2 67.97 6.36 36.48
N ARG A 3 68.88 5.51 35.99
CA ARG A 3 68.66 4.51 34.92
C ARG A 3 67.43 3.63 35.17
N SER A 4 67.17 3.30 36.45
CA SER A 4 65.98 2.54 36.87
C SER A 4 64.66 3.26 36.56
N ASN A 5 64.60 4.58 36.72
CA ASN A 5 63.39 5.37 36.45
C ASN A 5 63.13 5.50 34.94
N ILE A 6 64.18 5.53 34.12
CA ILE A 6 64.08 5.55 32.66
C ILE A 6 63.48 4.24 32.14
N ILE A 7 63.95 3.10 32.65
CA ILE A 7 63.47 1.78 32.25
C ILE A 7 61.98 1.60 32.62
N LYS A 8 61.59 2.00 33.84
CA LYS A 8 60.17 1.93 34.27
C LYS A 8 59.27 2.78 33.38
N SER A 9 59.71 3.97 32.99
CA SER A 9 58.96 4.86 32.11
C SER A 9 58.82 4.28 30.69
N LEU A 10 59.88 3.68 30.16
CA LEU A 10 59.85 3.00 28.85
C LEU A 10 58.93 1.78 28.83
N VAL A 11 58.96 0.96 29.87
CA VAL A 11 58.05 -0.20 29.99
C VAL A 11 56.60 0.26 30.11
N PHE A 12 56.34 1.31 30.89
CA PHE A 12 55.00 1.88 30.99
C PHE A 12 54.50 2.39 29.63
N LEU A 13 55.34 3.11 28.87
CA LEU A 13 54.98 3.59 27.54
C LEU A 13 54.69 2.45 26.55
N LEU A 14 55.50 1.38 26.58
CA LEU A 14 55.30 0.20 25.74
C LEU A 14 53.97 -0.51 26.05
N VAL A 15 53.63 -0.66 27.34
CA VAL A 15 52.36 -1.25 27.77
C VAL A 15 51.17 -0.39 27.33
N VAL A 16 51.26 0.93 27.45
CA VAL A 16 50.21 1.84 26.97
C VAL A 16 50.03 1.73 25.46
N CYS A 17 51.12 1.70 24.67
CA CYS A 17 51.03 1.51 23.23
C CYS A 17 50.43 0.16 22.83
N LEU A 18 50.74 -0.92 23.55
CA LEU A 18 50.19 -2.26 23.28
C LEU A 18 48.70 -2.35 23.69
N LEU A 19 48.25 -1.61 24.69
CA LEU A 19 46.84 -1.56 25.11
C LEU A 19 45.97 -0.73 24.15
N THR A 20 46.53 0.30 23.51
CA THR A 20 45.76 1.18 22.61
C THR A 20 45.72 0.73 21.15
N SER A 21 46.51 -0.29 20.77
CA SER A 21 46.61 -0.75 19.37
C SER A 21 45.68 -1.93 19.00
N PHE A 22 44.78 -2.35 19.91
CA PHE A 22 43.73 -3.33 19.61
C PHE A 22 42.38 -2.65 19.34
N THR A 23 42.27 -1.90 18.24
CA THR A 23 40.97 -1.56 17.66
C THR A 23 40.73 -2.44 16.44
N PHE A 24 40.08 -3.57 16.64
CA PHE A 24 39.55 -4.36 15.53
C PHE A 24 38.37 -3.60 14.92
N LEU A 25 38.58 -2.98 13.77
CA LEU A 25 37.48 -2.57 12.91
C LEU A 25 36.96 -3.83 12.21
N ALA A 26 35.94 -4.46 12.78
CA ALA A 26 35.18 -5.49 12.10
C ALA A 26 34.24 -4.83 11.09
N ASN A 27 34.74 -4.59 9.87
CA ASN A 27 33.87 -4.16 8.79
C ASN A 27 33.26 -5.40 8.13
N SER A 28 32.03 -5.73 8.53
CA SER A 28 31.22 -6.75 7.89
C SER A 28 30.69 -6.19 6.56
N GLN A 29 31.47 -6.35 5.49
CA GLN A 29 31.00 -6.05 4.14
C GLN A 29 30.76 -7.37 3.40
N ALA A 30 29.52 -7.86 3.42
CA ALA A 30 29.14 -9.03 2.64
C ALA A 30 29.17 -8.66 1.16
N GLN A 31 30.29 -8.94 0.48
CA GLN A 31 30.46 -8.66 -0.95
C GLN A 31 29.48 -9.43 -1.85
N ASN A 32 28.76 -10.41 -1.29
CA ASN A 32 27.87 -11.32 -2.02
C ASN A 32 26.45 -11.39 -1.44
N PHE A 33 26.00 -10.39 -0.66
CA PHE A 33 24.59 -10.35 -0.29
C PHE A 33 23.77 -9.87 -1.50
N ARG A 34 23.33 -10.83 -2.31
CA ARG A 34 22.40 -10.61 -3.42
C ARG A 34 21.04 -11.12 -2.95
N LEU A 35 20.08 -10.21 -2.75
CA LEU A 35 18.67 -10.58 -2.78
C LEU A 35 18.39 -11.03 -4.21
N VAL A 36 18.47 -12.34 -4.44
CA VAL A 36 17.86 -12.95 -5.63
C VAL A 36 16.38 -12.62 -5.50
N THR A 37 15.80 -12.01 -6.54
CA THR A 37 14.44 -11.50 -6.52
C THR A 37 13.49 -12.60 -6.06
N ASP A 38 13.11 -12.60 -4.79
CA ASP A 38 12.11 -13.52 -4.30
C ASP A 38 10.77 -12.88 -4.65
N VAL A 39 10.35 -13.19 -5.88
CA VAL A 39 9.01 -13.07 -6.46
C VAL A 39 8.20 -11.90 -5.89
N LEU A 40 8.34 -10.71 -6.49
CA LEU A 40 7.31 -9.66 -6.40
C LEU A 40 6.06 -9.99 -7.24
N ASP A 41 5.94 -11.22 -7.76
CA ASP A 41 4.79 -11.67 -8.54
C ASP A 41 3.75 -12.39 -7.67
N GLY A 42 3.97 -12.46 -6.34
CA GLY A 42 2.98 -12.92 -5.41
C GLY A 42 1.97 -11.81 -5.11
N PHE A 43 1.07 -11.51 -6.05
CA PHE A 43 -0.21 -10.92 -5.66
C PHE A 43 -0.75 -11.79 -4.52
N GLY A 44 -0.78 -11.26 -3.30
CA GLY A 44 -1.30 -11.98 -2.15
C GLY A 44 -2.68 -12.53 -2.49
N GLY A 45 -2.94 -13.79 -2.15
CA GLY A 45 -4.23 -14.42 -2.39
C GLY A 45 -5.37 -13.64 -1.73
N ARG A 46 -6.61 -13.91 -2.17
CA ARG A 46 -7.83 -13.26 -1.65
C ARG A 46 -7.85 -13.36 -0.11
N ALA A 47 -7.93 -12.22 0.58
CA ALA A 47 -8.37 -12.21 1.98
C ALA A 47 -9.80 -12.77 2.08
N SER A 48 -10.21 -13.25 3.26
CA SER A 48 -11.60 -13.64 3.58
C SER A 48 -11.91 -13.28 5.05
N SER A 49 -13.08 -12.69 5.34
CA SER A 49 -13.53 -12.37 6.71
C SER A 49 -14.93 -12.93 6.96
N ALA A 50 -15.12 -13.56 8.14
CA ALA A 50 -16.41 -14.09 8.58
C ALA A 50 -17.31 -13.02 9.25
N ASN A 51 -16.75 -11.86 9.61
CA ASN A 51 -17.44 -10.84 10.42
C ASN A 51 -17.73 -9.54 9.66
N PHE A 52 -17.13 -9.36 8.47
CA PHE A 52 -17.36 -8.21 7.61
C PHE A 52 -17.69 -8.73 6.22
N LEU A 53 -18.71 -8.16 5.55
CA LEU A 53 -18.98 -8.46 4.14
C LEU A 53 -17.72 -8.12 3.34
N GLU A 54 -17.01 -9.14 2.86
CA GLU A 54 -15.89 -8.92 1.97
C GLU A 54 -16.38 -8.53 0.58
N ARG A 55 -16.64 -7.23 0.43
CA ARG A 55 -16.84 -6.57 -0.87
C ARG A 55 -15.50 -6.11 -1.49
N ILE A 56 -14.38 -6.42 -0.83
CA ILE A 56 -13.02 -5.98 -1.14
C ILE A 56 -12.09 -7.18 -0.98
N SER A 57 -11.53 -7.68 -2.08
CA SER A 57 -10.47 -8.68 -2.04
C SER A 57 -9.14 -7.95 -2.02
N THR A 58 -8.62 -7.63 -0.84
CA THR A 58 -7.25 -7.12 -0.73
C THR A 58 -6.29 -8.24 -1.12
N GLY A 59 -5.49 -8.00 -2.17
CA GLY A 59 -4.30 -8.80 -2.42
C GLY A 59 -3.17 -8.21 -1.60
N GLY A 60 -2.67 -8.95 -0.61
CA GLY A 60 -1.58 -8.46 0.22
C GLY A 60 -0.81 -9.61 0.85
N GLN A 61 0.46 -9.39 1.14
CA GLN A 61 1.22 -10.32 1.96
C GLN A 61 0.48 -10.54 3.29
N PRO A 62 0.30 -11.80 3.74
CA PRO A 62 -0.53 -12.16 4.90
C PRO A 62 0.02 -11.68 6.26
N SER A 63 1.11 -10.91 6.29
CA SER A 63 1.71 -10.38 7.52
C SER A 63 2.06 -8.91 7.37
N VAL A 64 1.81 -8.13 8.44
CA VAL A 64 2.34 -6.78 8.60
C VAL A 64 3.87 -6.88 8.60
N VAL A 65 4.51 -6.68 7.45
CA VAL A 65 5.95 -6.46 7.41
C VAL A 65 6.16 -5.07 8.01
N GLY A 66 6.60 -5.02 9.27
CA GLY A 66 6.90 -3.76 9.93
C GLY A 66 7.86 -2.91 9.10
N LYS A 67 7.87 -1.60 9.32
CA LYS A 67 8.76 -0.66 8.63
C LYS A 67 10.21 -1.18 8.65
N MET A 68 10.70 -1.66 7.51
CA MET A 68 12.11 -2.00 7.33
C MET A 68 12.79 -0.81 6.66
N GLY A 69 13.69 -0.18 7.41
CA GLY A 69 14.50 0.93 6.93
C GLY A 69 15.98 0.56 6.94
N SER A 70 16.69 1.04 5.93
CA SER A 70 18.14 1.25 5.94
C SER A 70 18.42 2.75 6.06
N THR A 71 19.65 3.17 6.36
CA THR A 71 20.02 4.59 6.40
C THR A 71 19.78 5.32 5.07
N ASN A 72 19.64 4.56 3.96
CA ASN A 72 19.58 5.09 2.61
C ASN A 72 18.36 4.60 1.80
N PHE A 73 17.49 3.76 2.38
CA PHE A 73 16.31 3.23 1.70
C PHE A 73 15.17 2.99 2.70
N GLU A 74 13.97 3.44 2.36
CA GLU A 74 12.73 3.14 3.07
C GLU A 74 11.88 2.26 2.16
N ASP A 75 11.69 0.99 2.52
CA ASP A 75 10.72 0.15 1.82
C ASP A 75 9.34 0.40 2.40
N ARG A 76 8.42 0.89 1.56
CA ARG A 76 7.01 1.04 1.89
C ARG A 76 6.19 -0.08 1.26
N SER A 77 6.55 -1.32 1.57
CA SER A 77 5.75 -2.49 1.23
C SER A 77 4.39 -2.39 1.96
N GLY A 78 3.30 -2.35 1.19
CA GLY A 78 1.93 -2.19 1.68
C GLY A 78 0.92 -2.91 0.80
N TYR A 79 -0.32 -3.01 1.26
CA TYR A 79 -1.42 -3.69 0.54
C TYR A 79 -1.67 -3.04 -0.83
N THR A 80 -1.74 -3.85 -1.90
CA THR A 80 -2.36 -3.42 -3.15
C THR A 80 -3.87 -3.62 -3.03
N HIS A 81 -4.61 -2.51 -3.12
CA HIS A 81 -6.07 -2.52 -3.06
C HIS A 81 -6.62 -2.87 -4.44
N CYS A 82 -7.10 -4.09 -4.60
CA CYS A 82 -7.92 -4.48 -5.74
C CYS A 82 -9.39 -4.51 -5.28
N ALA A 83 -10.09 -3.37 -5.38
CA ALA A 83 -11.54 -3.37 -5.24
C ALA A 83 -12.18 -3.80 -6.56
N TRP A 84 -13.13 -4.73 -6.47
CA TRP A 84 -14.09 -4.93 -7.55
C TRP A 84 -15.06 -3.74 -7.52
N VAL A 85 -15.04 -2.94 -8.57
CA VAL A 85 -15.97 -1.82 -8.73
C VAL A 85 -17.30 -2.38 -9.20
N TRP A 86 -18.36 -2.14 -8.44
CA TRP A 86 -19.70 -2.46 -8.88
C TRP A 86 -20.28 -1.23 -9.59
N HIS A 87 -20.21 -1.23 -10.91
CA HIS A 87 -20.76 -0.14 -11.73
C HIS A 87 -22.27 0.01 -11.45
N GLY A 88 -22.68 1.17 -10.96
CA GLY A 88 -24.04 1.47 -10.55
C GLY A 88 -24.30 1.49 -9.04
N ASP A 89 -23.39 1.03 -8.17
CA ASP A 89 -23.42 1.24 -6.71
C ASP A 89 -22.63 2.52 -6.38
N ALA A 90 -23.11 3.64 -6.89
CA ALA A 90 -22.43 4.92 -6.88
C ALA A 90 -22.20 5.48 -5.47
N ASP A 91 -23.11 5.22 -4.53
CA ASP A 91 -22.95 5.65 -3.13
C ASP A 91 -22.16 4.64 -2.26
N GLY A 92 -21.84 3.46 -2.83
CA GLY A 92 -21.07 2.41 -2.19
C GLY A 92 -21.80 1.73 -1.04
N ASN A 93 -23.13 1.77 -1.00
CA ASN A 93 -23.92 1.13 0.05
C ASN A 93 -24.08 -0.39 -0.19
N GLY A 94 -23.70 -0.90 -1.36
CA GLY A 94 -23.78 -2.31 -1.74
C GLY A 94 -25.10 -2.72 -2.39
N ASN A 95 -26.00 -1.76 -2.62
CA ASN A 95 -27.25 -1.94 -3.34
C ASN A 95 -27.26 -0.98 -4.50
N MET A 96 -27.32 -1.52 -5.72
CA MET A 96 -27.54 -0.72 -6.91
C MET A 96 -29.03 -0.40 -7.02
N ASP A 97 -29.45 0.84 -6.76
CA ASP A 97 -30.84 1.29 -6.87
C ASP A 97 -30.98 2.74 -7.42
N LEU A 98 -32.11 3.41 -7.15
CA LEU A 98 -32.34 4.77 -7.63
C LEU A 98 -31.63 5.85 -6.78
N SER A 99 -31.18 5.52 -5.57
CA SER A 99 -30.31 6.40 -4.77
C SER A 99 -29.01 6.67 -5.53
N ASP A 100 -28.46 5.67 -6.21
CA ASP A 100 -27.24 5.79 -7.00
C ASP A 100 -27.41 6.72 -8.19
N VAL A 101 -28.56 6.63 -8.88
CA VAL A 101 -28.94 7.57 -9.95
C VAL A 101 -28.91 9.01 -9.42
N ILE A 102 -29.48 9.23 -8.23
CA ILE A 102 -29.52 10.54 -7.59
C ILE A 102 -28.12 10.99 -7.19
N THR A 103 -27.28 10.08 -6.66
CA THR A 103 -25.89 10.35 -6.29
C THR A 103 -25.06 10.78 -7.49
N ILE A 104 -25.08 10.03 -8.59
CA ILE A 104 -24.36 10.39 -9.83
C ILE A 104 -24.78 11.78 -10.33
N ALA A 105 -26.10 12.04 -10.40
CA ALA A 105 -26.61 13.33 -10.84
C ALA A 105 -26.17 14.48 -9.91
N ASN A 106 -26.25 14.30 -8.58
CA ASN A 106 -25.86 15.32 -7.62
C ASN A 106 -24.35 15.60 -7.65
N VAL A 107 -23.51 14.58 -7.83
CA VAL A 107 -22.07 14.73 -8.03
C VAL A 107 -21.79 15.50 -9.32
N TYR A 108 -22.44 15.15 -10.43
CA TYR A 108 -22.29 15.85 -11.71
C TYR A 108 -22.63 17.35 -11.61
N PHE A 109 -23.68 17.70 -10.87
CA PHE A 109 -24.06 19.09 -10.62
C PHE A 109 -23.25 19.79 -9.51
N GLY A 110 -22.26 19.11 -8.92
CA GLY A 110 -21.39 19.68 -7.89
C GLY A 110 -22.13 20.00 -6.59
N LYS A 111 -23.18 19.24 -6.25
CA LYS A 111 -23.90 19.46 -4.98
C LYS A 111 -23.06 18.99 -3.80
N PRO A 112 -22.99 19.77 -2.71
CA PRO A 112 -22.24 19.37 -1.52
C PRO A 112 -22.89 18.15 -0.84
N GLY A 113 -22.05 17.31 -0.22
CA GLY A 113 -22.50 16.14 0.54
C GLY A 113 -22.72 14.86 -0.27
N PHE A 114 -22.46 14.88 -1.59
CA PHE A 114 -22.50 13.71 -2.46
C PHE A 114 -21.11 13.41 -3.01
N GLU A 115 -20.79 12.12 -3.12
CA GLU A 115 -19.49 11.63 -3.59
C GLU A 115 -19.68 10.23 -4.20
N LEU A 116 -18.91 9.91 -5.24
CA LEU A 116 -18.88 8.57 -5.85
C LEU A 116 -17.92 7.66 -5.10
N ARG A 117 -18.32 6.41 -4.83
CA ARG A 117 -17.56 5.49 -3.96
C ARG A 117 -17.43 4.08 -4.55
N PRO A 118 -16.40 3.82 -5.37
CA PRO A 118 -15.39 4.74 -5.90
C PRO A 118 -15.89 5.52 -7.14
N TYR A 119 -15.05 6.39 -7.74
CA TYR A 119 -15.43 7.19 -8.91
C TYR A 119 -15.95 6.33 -10.06
N GLU A 120 -15.29 5.19 -10.29
CA GLU A 120 -15.62 4.21 -11.32
C GLU A 120 -17.00 3.58 -11.13
N ALA A 121 -17.56 3.57 -9.91
CA ALA A 121 -18.91 3.07 -9.70
C ALA A 121 -19.98 3.97 -10.33
N GLY A 122 -19.65 5.24 -10.58
CA GLY A 122 -20.52 6.18 -11.30
C GLY A 122 -20.42 6.11 -12.82
N ASP A 123 -19.43 5.41 -13.38
CA ASP A 123 -19.29 5.15 -14.82
C ASP A 123 -20.04 3.87 -15.17
N VAL A 124 -21.35 3.99 -15.34
CA VAL A 124 -22.28 2.85 -15.46
C VAL A 124 -22.20 2.22 -16.85
N ASN A 125 -21.88 3.02 -17.86
CA ASN A 125 -21.79 2.58 -19.26
C ASN A 125 -20.36 2.17 -19.68
N CYS A 126 -19.36 2.31 -18.80
CA CYS A 126 -17.95 2.02 -19.06
C CYS A 126 -17.33 2.85 -20.19
N ASP A 127 -17.75 4.12 -20.34
CA ASP A 127 -17.14 5.05 -21.28
C ASP A 127 -15.91 5.80 -20.70
N ASN A 128 -15.55 5.47 -19.46
CA ASN A 128 -14.49 6.07 -18.64
C ASN A 128 -14.81 7.47 -18.12
N ILE A 129 -16.08 7.90 -18.14
CA ILE A 129 -16.49 9.23 -17.69
C ILE A 129 -17.77 9.13 -16.87
N ALA A 130 -17.67 9.19 -15.54
CA ALA A 130 -18.87 9.26 -14.68
C ALA A 130 -19.57 10.62 -14.83
N ASN A 131 -20.71 10.66 -15.53
CA ASN A 131 -21.45 11.87 -15.85
C ASN A 131 -22.99 11.69 -15.82
N LEU A 132 -23.74 12.71 -16.26
CA LEU A 132 -25.21 12.64 -16.26
C LEU A 132 -25.78 11.54 -17.18
N GLY A 133 -25.03 11.15 -18.22
CA GLY A 133 -25.33 10.04 -19.10
C GLY A 133 -25.44 8.71 -18.34
N ASP A 134 -24.58 8.48 -17.36
CA ASP A 134 -24.59 7.27 -16.51
C ASP A 134 -25.81 7.22 -15.60
N ALA A 135 -26.19 8.36 -15.03
CA ALA A 135 -27.42 8.47 -14.25
C ALA A 135 -28.64 8.11 -15.10
N ILE A 136 -28.71 8.61 -16.33
CA ILE A 136 -29.79 8.29 -17.29
C ILE A 136 -29.74 6.81 -17.68
N TYR A 137 -28.55 6.26 -17.92
CA TYR A 137 -28.35 4.86 -18.27
C TYR A 137 -28.87 3.94 -17.15
N LEU A 138 -28.43 4.16 -15.91
CA LEU A 138 -28.85 3.38 -14.75
C LEU A 138 -30.36 3.49 -14.49
N ALA A 139 -30.93 4.69 -14.63
CA ALA A 139 -32.37 4.90 -14.50
C ALA A 139 -33.17 4.10 -15.55
N ASN A 140 -32.69 4.05 -16.81
CA ASN A 140 -33.32 3.26 -17.86
C ASN A 140 -33.22 1.76 -17.56
N TYR A 141 -32.09 1.26 -17.05
CA TYR A 141 -31.97 -0.12 -16.59
C TYR A 141 -32.99 -0.45 -15.49
N LYS A 142 -33.05 0.37 -14.43
CA LYS A 142 -33.93 0.12 -13.26
C LYS A 142 -35.42 0.29 -13.52
N LEU A 143 -35.80 1.24 -14.38
CA LEU A 143 -37.22 1.59 -14.57
C LEU A 143 -37.83 1.02 -15.85
N LYS A 144 -37.01 0.75 -16.88
CA LYS A 144 -37.50 0.39 -18.21
C LYS A 144 -36.92 -0.92 -18.74
N GLY A 145 -36.07 -1.60 -17.98
CA GLY A 145 -35.40 -2.83 -18.42
C GLY A 145 -34.41 -2.58 -19.56
N GLY A 146 -33.72 -1.44 -19.55
CA GLY A 146 -32.61 -1.15 -20.46
C GLY A 146 -31.44 -2.15 -20.31
N SER A 147 -30.37 -1.94 -21.07
CA SER A 147 -29.15 -2.74 -20.93
C SER A 147 -28.59 -2.66 -19.51
N PRO A 148 -28.09 -3.77 -18.93
CA PRO A 148 -27.47 -3.72 -17.62
C PRO A 148 -26.20 -2.84 -17.63
N PRO A 149 -25.85 -2.22 -16.49
CA PRO A 149 -24.50 -1.71 -16.24
C PRO A 149 -23.41 -2.68 -16.65
N CYS A 150 -22.25 -2.15 -17.04
CA CYS A 150 -21.12 -3.01 -17.38
C CYS A 150 -20.66 -3.83 -16.17
N ASN A 151 -20.23 -5.06 -16.42
CA ASN A 151 -19.73 -6.00 -15.40
C ASN A 151 -20.76 -6.45 -14.34
N LEU A 152 -22.06 -6.39 -14.66
CA LEU A 152 -23.15 -7.05 -13.93
C LEU A 152 -23.36 -8.51 -14.33
#